data_AF-A0A645IJ46-F1
#
_entry.id   AF-A0A645IJ46-F1
#
_cell.length_a   1.000
_cell.length_b   1.000
_cell.length_c   1.000
_cell.angle_alpha   90.00
_cell.angle_beta   90.00
_cell.angle_gamma   90.00
#
_symmetry.space_group_name_H-M   'P 1'
#
loop_
_entity.id
_entity.type
_entity.pdbx_description
1 polymer ?
#
loop_
_entity_poly.entity_id
_entity_poly.type
_entity_poly.pdbx_seq_one_letter_code
_entity_poly.pdbx_strand_id
1 'polypeptide(L)'
;MRHVFKAFDKDGYYTLFNGDRLYQKDLKNIFIAGSSTPLIWDFNNLYCHPELELKDPDGDRIYETTLIMNSKKNIKRSSPFWKLSRDISAFPQYKSDFPISDAIYNLSLEEMINAIEPDSTFRTGKSGPEYGQGT
;
A
#
# COMPACT_ATOMS: atom_id res chain seq x y z
N MET A 1 19.14 -3.08 -19.46
CA MET A 1 19.38 -4.54 -19.33
C MET A 1 20.63 -5.09 -20.04
N ARG A 2 21.35 -4.32 -20.87
CA ARG A 2 22.47 -4.83 -21.69
C ARG A 2 23.57 -5.58 -20.93
N HIS A 3 23.95 -5.15 -19.73
CA HIS A 3 24.98 -5.82 -18.93
C HIS A 3 24.54 -7.22 -18.44
N VAL A 4 23.26 -7.38 -18.10
CA VAL A 4 22.66 -8.67 -17.71
C VAL A 4 22.70 -9.65 -18.88
N PHE A 5 22.25 -9.22 -20.06
CA PHE A 5 22.28 -10.06 -21.26
C PHE A 5 23.70 -10.40 -21.73
N LYS A 6 24.66 -9.48 -21.57
CA LYS A 6 26.07 -9.77 -21.83
C LYS A 6 26.61 -10.88 -20.91
N ALA A 7 26.17 -10.91 -19.65
CA ALA A 7 26.53 -11.99 -18.72
C ALA A 7 25.86 -13.32 -19.10
N PHE A 8 24.60 -13.28 -19.55
CA PHE A 8 23.94 -14.46 -20.09
C PHE A 8 24.67 -15.05 -21.31
N ASP A 9 25.04 -14.20 -22.28
CA ASP A 9 25.74 -14.64 -23.50
C ASP A 9 27.12 -15.25 -23.19
N LYS A 10 27.80 -14.75 -22.13
CA LYS A 10 29.16 -15.15 -21.78
C LYS A 10 29.22 -16.34 -20.82
N ASP A 11 28.48 -16.24 -19.71
CA ASP A 11 28.61 -17.13 -18.55
C ASP A 11 27.35 -18.02 -18.37
N GLY A 12 26.26 -17.73 -19.10
CA GLY A 12 24.97 -18.41 -18.98
C GLY A 12 24.09 -17.93 -17.82
N TYR A 13 24.60 -17.01 -16.98
CA TYR A 13 23.90 -16.46 -15.83
C TYR A 13 24.37 -15.05 -15.49
N TYR A 14 23.59 -14.33 -14.69
CA TYR A 14 23.93 -13.04 -14.10
C TYR A 14 23.96 -13.18 -12.57
N THR A 15 24.98 -12.60 -11.93
CA THR A 15 25.09 -12.61 -10.47
C THR A 15 24.38 -11.39 -9.88
N LEU A 16 23.38 -11.64 -9.05
CA LEU A 16 22.60 -10.62 -8.35
C LEU A 16 23.43 -9.98 -7.22
N PHE A 17 22.94 -8.86 -6.69
CA PHE A 17 23.64 -8.10 -5.64
C PHE A 17 23.86 -8.91 -4.35
N ASN A 18 23.02 -9.91 -4.10
CA ASN A 18 23.10 -10.81 -2.97
C ASN A 18 23.97 -12.05 -3.23
N GLY A 19 24.57 -12.17 -4.41
CA GLY A 19 25.40 -13.31 -4.82
C GLY A 19 24.65 -14.44 -5.53
N ASP A 20 23.31 -14.39 -5.59
CA ASP A 20 22.51 -15.40 -6.26
C ASP A 20 22.70 -15.35 -7.78
N ARG A 21 22.47 -16.47 -8.46
CA ARG A 21 22.57 -16.58 -9.92
C ARG A 21 21.19 -16.59 -10.55
N LEU A 22 20.96 -15.61 -11.42
CA LEU A 22 19.82 -15.58 -12.32
C LEU A 22 20.25 -16.20 -13.66
N TYR A 23 19.66 -17.32 -14.07
CA TYR A 23 19.93 -17.89 -15.40
C TYR A 23 18.99 -17.27 -16.44
N GLN A 24 19.44 -17.20 -17.70
CA GLN A 24 18.65 -16.62 -18.79
C GLN A 24 17.26 -17.25 -18.91
N LYS A 25 17.16 -18.58 -18.76
CA LYS A 25 15.89 -19.33 -18.80
C LYS A 25 14.90 -18.96 -17.68
N ASP A 26 15.39 -18.40 -16.58
CA ASP A 26 14.61 -18.08 -15.38
C ASP A 26 14.14 -16.62 -15.38
N LEU A 27 14.70 -15.77 -16.25
CA LEU A 27 14.17 -14.44 -16.51
C LEU A 27 12.87 -14.55 -17.32
N LYS A 28 11.72 -14.53 -16.64
CA LYS A 28 10.40 -14.69 -17.27
C LYS A 28 9.79 -13.38 -17.78
N ASN A 29 9.75 -12.38 -16.92
CA ASN A 29 9.09 -11.11 -17.17
C ASN A 29 9.86 -9.98 -16.48
N ILE A 30 9.68 -8.75 -16.95
CA ILE A 30 10.25 -7.54 -16.34
C ILE A 30 9.09 -6.62 -16.01
N PHE A 31 9.05 -6.12 -14.78
CA PHE A 31 7.99 -5.24 -14.30
C PHE A 31 8.57 -3.94 -13.75
N ILE A 32 7.75 -2.88 -13.75
CA ILE A 32 8.04 -1.63 -13.05
C ILE A 32 7.10 -1.47 -11.84
N ALA A 33 7.68 -1.09 -10.70
CA ALA A 33 6.97 -0.88 -9.43
C ALA A 33 7.29 0.51 -8.89
N GLY A 34 6.45 1.03 -7.99
CA GLY A 34 6.64 2.37 -7.44
C GLY A 34 5.46 2.91 -6.64
N SER A 35 5.62 4.12 -6.10
CA SER A 35 4.69 4.74 -5.15
C SER A 35 3.54 5.55 -5.76
N SER A 36 3.53 5.73 -7.08
CA SER A 36 2.63 6.67 -7.75
C SER A 36 1.76 5.93 -8.75
N THR A 37 0.45 6.16 -8.71
CA THR A 37 -0.50 5.57 -9.66
C THR A 37 -0.04 5.77 -11.13
N PRO A 38 -0.02 4.72 -11.97
CA PRO A 38 -0.58 3.38 -11.74
C PRO A 38 0.35 2.35 -11.09
N LEU A 39 1.56 2.74 -10.67
CA LEU A 39 2.53 1.84 -10.04
C LEU A 39 2.06 1.38 -8.65
N ILE A 40 2.49 0.18 -8.26
CA ILE A 40 2.21 -0.43 -6.96
C ILE A 40 3.51 -0.94 -6.31
N TRP A 41 3.47 -1.13 -4.99
CA TRP A 41 4.55 -1.75 -4.20
C TRP A 41 4.34 -3.24 -3.93
N ASP A 42 3.27 -3.83 -4.45
CA ASP A 42 2.95 -5.24 -4.24
C ASP A 42 3.77 -6.13 -5.18
N PHE A 43 5.05 -6.34 -4.84
CA PHE A 43 5.98 -7.15 -5.63
C PHE A 43 5.52 -8.60 -5.82
N ASN A 44 4.74 -9.13 -4.87
CA ASN A 44 4.25 -10.51 -4.94
C ASN A 44 3.17 -10.67 -6.01
N ASN A 45 2.41 -9.61 -6.31
CA ASN A 45 1.28 -9.66 -7.22
C ASN A 45 1.50 -8.90 -8.53
N LEU A 46 2.72 -8.43 -8.85
CA LEU A 46 3.02 -7.73 -10.10
C LEU A 46 2.60 -8.52 -11.36
N TYR A 47 2.66 -9.84 -11.31
CA TYR A 47 2.22 -10.71 -12.42
C TYR A 47 0.72 -10.59 -12.73
N CYS A 48 -0.11 -10.14 -11.77
CA CYS A 48 -1.53 -9.84 -11.98
C CYS A 48 -1.76 -8.47 -12.64
N HIS A 49 -0.69 -7.69 -12.86
CA HIS A 49 -0.73 -6.33 -13.41
C HIS A 49 0.03 -6.27 -14.74
N PRO A 50 -0.52 -6.84 -15.83
CA PRO A 50 0.13 -6.83 -17.14
C PRO A 50 0.41 -5.43 -17.67
N GLU A 51 -0.31 -4.41 -17.21
CA GLU A 51 -0.05 -3.00 -17.51
C GLU A 51 1.27 -2.46 -16.95
N LEU A 52 1.88 -3.15 -15.98
CA LEU A 52 3.18 -2.81 -15.38
C LEU A 52 4.33 -3.63 -15.97
N GLU A 53 4.05 -4.53 -16.91
CA GLU A 53 5.07 -5.32 -17.59
C GLU A 53 5.79 -4.48 -18.65
N LEU A 54 7.12 -4.59 -18.71
CA LEU A 54 7.94 -4.06 -19.79
C LEU A 54 8.18 -5.15 -20.83
N LYS A 55 8.12 -4.77 -22.10
CA LYS A 55 8.29 -5.67 -23.25
C LYS A 55 9.39 -5.16 -24.16
N ASP A 56 10.00 -6.08 -24.88
CA ASP A 56 11.01 -5.80 -25.90
C ASP A 56 10.44 -6.28 -27.25
N PRO A 57 9.70 -5.40 -27.97
CA PRO A 57 8.96 -5.81 -29.16
C PRO A 57 9.85 -6.00 -30.39
N ASP A 58 11.02 -5.37 -30.44
CA ASP A 58 11.96 -5.47 -31.57
C ASP A 58 13.16 -6.40 -31.30
N GLY A 59 13.32 -6.87 -30.06
CA GLY A 59 14.34 -7.82 -29.67
C GLY A 59 15.73 -7.19 -29.51
N ASP A 60 15.81 -5.86 -29.41
CA ASP A 60 17.08 -5.13 -29.30
C ASP A 60 17.64 -5.10 -27.85
N ARG A 61 16.92 -5.74 -26.91
CA ARG A 61 17.20 -5.83 -25.47
C ARG A 61 16.91 -4.53 -24.73
N ILE A 62 16.11 -3.63 -25.29
CA ILE A 62 15.50 -2.47 -24.63
C ILE A 62 14.05 -2.82 -24.29
N TYR A 63 13.76 -2.77 -22.99
CA TYR A 63 12.44 -3.09 -22.47
C TYR A 63 11.68 -1.80 -22.21
N GLU A 64 10.46 -1.72 -22.73
CA GLU A 64 9.63 -0.53 -22.73
C GLU A 64 8.18 -0.83 -22.32
N THR A 65 7.50 0.19 -21.80
CA THR A 65 6.06 0.19 -21.52
C THR A 65 5.55 1.62 -21.51
N THR A 66 4.24 1.81 -21.67
CA THR A 66 3.59 3.14 -21.67
C THR A 66 2.70 3.28 -20.44
N LEU A 67 3.00 4.26 -19.59
CA LEU A 67 2.25 4.53 -18.36
C LEU A 67 1.49 5.85 -18.46
N ILE A 68 0.20 5.83 -18.10
CA ILE A 68 -0.61 7.04 -17.96
C ILE A 68 -0.57 7.50 -16.50
N MET A 69 0.35 8.42 -16.21
CA MET A 69 0.50 8.99 -14.87
C MET A 69 -0.66 9.94 -14.53
N ASN A 70 -1.06 9.97 -13.26
CA ASN A 70 -2.07 10.90 -12.75
C ASN A 70 -3.44 10.83 -13.47
N SER A 71 -3.85 9.63 -13.92
CA SER A 71 -5.17 9.48 -14.52
C SER A 71 -6.26 9.84 -13.50
N LYS A 72 -7.14 10.79 -13.85
CA LYS A 72 -8.21 11.27 -12.96
C LYS A 72 -9.22 10.18 -12.55
N LYS A 73 -9.21 9.03 -13.24
CA LYS A 73 -10.13 7.90 -13.02
C LYS A 73 -9.86 7.12 -11.74
N ASN A 74 -8.68 7.22 -11.12
CA ASN A 74 -8.29 6.36 -9.98
C ASN A 74 -8.25 7.09 -8.63
N ILE A 75 -8.99 8.19 -8.49
CA ILE A 75 -9.21 8.81 -7.18
C ILE A 75 -10.49 8.20 -6.58
N LYS A 76 -10.47 6.91 -6.23
CA LYS A 76 -11.26 6.48 -5.07
C LYS A 76 -10.56 7.09 -3.86
N ARG A 77 -10.86 8.36 -3.56
CA ARG A 77 -10.58 8.99 -2.27
C ARG A 77 -11.43 8.28 -1.22
N SER A 78 -11.04 7.06 -0.91
CA SER A 78 -11.49 6.33 0.26
C SER A 78 -10.33 6.28 1.27
N SER A 79 -9.48 7.31 1.28
CA SER A 79 -8.79 7.62 2.52
C SER A 79 -9.89 8.09 3.49
N PRO A 80 -10.12 7.41 4.61
CA PRO A 80 -11.10 7.87 5.58
C PRO A 80 -10.63 9.25 6.05
N PHE A 81 -11.36 10.29 5.67
CA PHE A 81 -11.18 11.60 6.29
C PHE A 81 -11.80 11.49 7.67
N TRP A 82 -10.95 11.54 8.69
CA TRP A 82 -11.43 11.65 10.06
C TRP A 82 -12.01 13.05 10.28
N LYS A 83 -13.19 13.11 10.90
CA LYS A 83 -13.84 14.33 11.36
C LYS A 83 -14.48 14.02 12.70
N LEU A 84 -14.17 14.83 13.71
CA LEU A 84 -14.76 14.73 15.03
C LEU A 84 -16.29 14.67 14.93
N SER A 85 -16.87 13.62 15.49
CA SER A 85 -18.29 13.27 15.43
C SER A 85 -18.95 13.19 16.81
N ARG A 86 -18.15 12.93 17.85
CA ARG A 86 -18.60 12.92 19.26
C ARG A 86 -18.47 14.31 19.90
N ASP A 87 -19.37 14.59 20.84
CA ASP A 87 -19.23 15.75 21.72
C ASP A 87 -18.16 15.44 22.78
N ILE A 88 -17.14 16.30 22.84
CA ILE A 88 -16.00 16.20 23.76
C ILE A 88 -15.96 17.37 24.76
N SER A 89 -17.02 18.19 24.82
CA SER A 89 -17.08 19.39 25.67
C SER A 89 -16.93 19.10 27.17
N ALA A 90 -17.23 17.88 27.59
CA ALA A 90 -17.06 17.41 28.97
C ALA A 90 -15.59 17.17 29.38
N PHE A 91 -14.64 17.15 28.44
CA PHE A 91 -13.22 16.89 28.67
C PHE A 91 -12.38 18.17 28.57
N PRO A 92 -11.15 18.20 29.13
CA PRO A 92 -10.23 19.32 28.95
C PRO A 92 -10.06 19.65 27.47
N GLN A 93 -10.08 20.95 27.15
CA GLN A 93 -9.87 21.41 25.78
C GLN A 93 -8.40 21.71 25.57
N TYR A 94 -7.81 21.13 24.52
CA TYR A 94 -6.43 21.37 24.12
C TYR A 94 -6.40 22.18 22.82
N LYS A 95 -5.46 23.12 22.74
CA LYS A 95 -5.20 23.89 21.54
C LYS A 95 -3.72 24.24 21.44
N SER A 96 -3.18 24.19 20.24
CA SER A 96 -1.79 24.48 19.95
C SER A 96 -1.62 25.22 18.62
N ASP A 97 -0.41 25.67 18.34
CA ASP A 97 -0.05 26.24 17.04
C ASP A 97 0.10 25.16 15.93
N PHE A 98 -0.04 23.87 16.29
CA PHE A 98 0.13 22.74 15.38
C PHE A 98 -1.21 22.00 15.17
N PRO A 99 -1.88 22.16 14.01
CA PRO A 99 -3.18 21.54 13.76
C PRO A 99 -3.22 20.02 13.94
N ILE A 100 -2.10 19.34 13.70
CA ILE A 100 -2.00 17.89 13.87
C ILE A 100 -2.08 17.47 15.35
N SER A 101 -1.53 18.27 16.27
CA SER A 101 -1.59 17.99 17.70
C SER A 101 -3.03 18.11 18.21
N ASP A 102 -3.75 19.14 17.77
CA ASP A 102 -5.16 19.33 18.07
C ASP A 102 -6.00 18.17 17.51
N ALA A 103 -5.72 17.74 16.28
CA ALA A 103 -6.41 16.60 15.65
C ALA A 103 -6.17 15.29 16.41
N ILE A 104 -4.92 14.99 16.80
CA ILE A 104 -4.58 13.78 17.57
C ILE A 104 -5.24 13.81 18.95
N TYR A 105 -5.26 14.96 19.62
CA TYR A 105 -5.92 15.11 20.92
C TYR A 105 -7.43 14.82 20.82
N ASN A 106 -8.09 15.46 19.85
CA ASN A 106 -9.53 15.29 19.63
C ASN A 106 -9.88 13.85 19.22
N LEU A 107 -9.08 13.24 18.35
CA LEU A 107 -9.21 11.84 17.98
C LEU A 107 -9.08 10.91 19.19
N SER A 108 -8.12 11.17 20.07
CA SER A 108 -7.90 10.35 21.28
C SER A 108 -9.09 10.40 22.25
N LEU A 109 -9.68 11.58 22.45
CA LEU A 109 -10.89 11.74 23.26
C LEU A 109 -12.10 11.05 22.63
N GLU A 110 -12.26 11.17 21.31
CA GLU A 110 -13.33 10.49 20.58
C GLU A 110 -13.20 8.97 20.67
N GLU A 111 -11.99 8.41 20.51
CA GLU A 111 -11.75 6.98 20.65
C GLU A 111 -12.01 6.48 22.09
N MET A 112 -11.66 7.28 23.10
CA MET A 112 -12.01 6.98 24.49
C MET A 112 -13.52 6.89 24.69
N ILE A 113 -14.31 7.82 24.11
CA ILE A 113 -15.78 7.78 24.16
C ILE A 113 -16.31 6.56 23.40
N ASN A 114 -15.79 6.28 22.21
CA ASN A 114 -16.19 5.13 21.39
C ASN A 114 -15.84 3.78 22.03
N ALA A 115 -14.87 3.76 22.95
CA ALA A 115 -14.47 2.57 23.70
C ALA A 115 -15.37 2.27 24.91
N ILE A 116 -16.32 3.15 25.25
CA ILE A 116 -17.29 2.93 26.33
C ILE A 116 -18.53 2.22 25.76
N GLU A 117 -18.89 1.08 26.34
CA GLU A 117 -20.10 0.35 26.02
C GLU A 117 -21.35 1.02 26.64
N PRO A 118 -22.58 0.72 26.19
CA PRO A 118 -23.79 1.29 26.76
C PRO A 118 -23.96 1.04 28.27
N ASP A 119 -23.33 -0.02 28.80
CA ASP A 119 -23.30 -0.36 30.23
C ASP A 119 -22.21 0.37 31.01
N SER A 120 -21.54 1.35 30.38
CA SER A 120 -20.45 2.15 30.95
C SER A 120 -19.16 1.38 31.27
N THR A 121 -19.01 0.16 30.73
CA THR A 121 -17.73 -0.57 30.80
C THR A 121 -16.82 -0.22 29.62
N PHE A 122 -15.51 -0.39 29.80
CA PHE A 122 -14.55 -0.25 28.70
C PHE A 122 -14.50 -1.53 27.85
N ARG A 123 -14.51 -1.38 26.53
CA ARG A 123 -14.22 -2.45 25.57
C ARG A 123 -12.84 -3.03 25.84
N THR A 124 -12.78 -4.19 26.49
CA THR A 124 -11.54 -4.85 26.91
C THR A 124 -11.09 -5.95 25.94
N GLY A 125 -11.62 -5.99 24.71
CA GLY A 125 -11.18 -6.92 23.66
C GLY A 125 -11.42 -8.40 23.97
N LYS A 126 -12.14 -8.75 25.05
CA LYS A 126 -12.57 -10.12 25.32
C LYS A 126 -13.77 -10.45 24.44
N SER A 127 -13.50 -11.23 23.39
CA SER A 127 -14.41 -12.07 22.59
C SER A 127 -15.80 -11.47 22.33
N GLY A 128 -16.01 -11.00 21.09
CA GLY A 128 -17.30 -10.49 20.64
C GLY A 128 -18.45 -11.46 20.93
N PRO A 129 -19.66 -10.95 21.17
CA PRO A 129 -20.82 -11.81 21.19
C PRO A 129 -20.99 -12.36 19.78
N GLU A 130 -21.15 -13.68 19.75
CA GLU A 130 -21.70 -14.44 18.65
C GLU A 130 -22.74 -13.61 17.89
N TYR A 131 -22.62 -13.59 16.56
CA TYR A 131 -23.76 -13.27 15.70
C TYR A 131 -24.88 -14.26 16.02
N GLY A 132 -25.69 -13.91 17.01
CA GLY A 132 -26.87 -14.63 17.41
C GLY A 132 -27.82 -14.67 16.23
N GLN A 133 -28.09 -15.89 15.78
CA GLN A 133 -29.23 -16.19 14.93
C GLN A 133 -30.52 -15.66 15.55
N GLY A 134 -31.43 -15.14 14.73
CA GLY A 134 -32.78 -14.84 15.18
C GLY A 134 -33.61 -14.02 14.21
N THR A 135 -34.22 -14.74 13.25
CA THR A 135 -35.51 -14.51 12.54
C THR A 135 -35.72 -13.22 11.75
#